data_AF-A0A814ZWK8-F1
#
_entry.id   AF-A0A814ZWK8-F1
#
_cell.length_a   1.000
_cell.length_b   1.000
_cell.length_c   1.000
_cell.angle_alpha   90.00
_cell.angle_beta   90.00
_cell.angle_gamma   90.00
#
_symmetry.space_group_name_H-M   'P 1'
#
loop_
_entity.id
_entity.type
_entity.pdbx_description
1 polymer ?
#
loop_
_entity_poly.entity_id
_entity_poly.type
_entity_poly.pdbx_seq_one_letter_code
_entity_poly.pdbx_strand_id
1 'polypeptide(L)'
;MMDFERSSINAFADKFTTTTNPSIMSGSFFYLQNSIQRKVQKFGLKTNYEQDPTFAHHINKIAALAFLHPNDVGQGFDDLFNPLPQILHPLLNYFEDTYVGRNLLQGRSKPMFEIEFWNMNQRTTDLLMRTNNSAEGVSPTRQTGPHCVSTVLAMLTGKKPEDFQGKMNTQDPCSWSRVLQPYGMKLAYCPMDVRKLKFYMDKLIAFDDLFTLSYYTTLDPKEILADPDNAGWITGSHIVILHRNQIIDPVLGRTTPALEHECNDYHTKRIFRVVPCDYVRGL
;
A
#
# COMPACT_ATOMS: atom_id res chain seq x y z
N MET A 1 1.70 -3.12 -7.87
CA MET A 1 0.28 -3.46 -7.59
C MET A 1 -0.57 -3.03 -8.77
N MET A 2 -1.52 -3.85 -9.18
CA MET A 2 -2.28 -3.64 -10.42
C MET A 2 -3.80 -3.77 -10.18
N ASP A 3 -4.58 -3.21 -11.11
CA ASP A 3 -6.01 -3.44 -11.19
C ASP A 3 -6.31 -4.88 -11.69
N PHE A 4 -7.52 -5.34 -11.45
CA PHE A 4 -8.04 -6.64 -11.88
C PHE A 4 -8.54 -6.59 -13.33
N GLU A 5 -7.64 -6.16 -14.23
CA GLU A 5 -7.92 -6.06 -15.66
C GLU A 5 -6.90 -6.88 -16.45
N ARG A 6 -7.38 -7.90 -17.17
CA ARG A 6 -6.53 -8.91 -17.82
C ARG A 6 -5.70 -8.33 -18.97
N SER A 7 -6.23 -7.34 -19.69
CA SER A 7 -5.51 -6.56 -20.71
C SER A 7 -4.30 -5.85 -20.10
N SER A 8 -4.50 -5.13 -19.00
CA SER A 8 -3.45 -4.41 -18.28
C SER A 8 -2.38 -5.36 -17.70
N ILE A 9 -2.79 -6.49 -17.14
CA ILE A 9 -1.88 -7.55 -16.67
C ILE A 9 -1.08 -8.14 -17.84
N ASN A 10 -1.74 -8.52 -18.93
CA ASN A 10 -1.10 -9.11 -20.10
C ASN A 10 -0.13 -8.13 -20.79
N ALA A 11 -0.51 -6.86 -20.93
CA ALA A 11 0.34 -5.84 -21.52
C ALA A 11 1.60 -5.58 -20.69
N PHE A 12 1.46 -5.58 -19.36
CA PHE A 12 2.60 -5.48 -18.47
C PHE A 12 3.48 -6.73 -18.54
N ALA A 13 2.88 -7.92 -18.56
CA ALA A 13 3.63 -9.16 -18.73
C ALA A 13 4.45 -9.11 -20.04
N ASP A 14 3.82 -8.80 -21.18
CA ASP A 14 4.49 -8.69 -22.49
C ASP A 14 5.71 -7.74 -22.48
N LYS A 15 5.60 -6.60 -21.82
CA LYS A 15 6.66 -5.57 -21.82
C LYS A 15 7.74 -5.78 -20.77
N PHE A 16 7.46 -6.47 -19.67
CA PHE A 16 8.34 -6.49 -18.50
C PHE A 16 8.80 -7.90 -18.06
N THR A 17 8.36 -8.99 -18.71
CA THR A 17 8.76 -10.36 -18.31
C THR A 17 10.08 -10.87 -18.90
N THR A 18 10.91 -10.04 -19.54
CA THR A 18 12.30 -10.43 -19.85
C THR A 18 13.23 -10.36 -18.64
N THR A 19 12.78 -9.82 -17.49
CA THR A 19 13.60 -9.77 -16.26
C THR A 19 12.90 -10.51 -15.12
N THR A 20 13.25 -11.80 -14.98
CA THR A 20 13.23 -12.61 -13.74
C THR A 20 12.45 -12.07 -12.53
N ASN A 21 11.12 -12.22 -12.49
CA ASN A 21 10.32 -12.87 -11.42
C ASN A 21 8.81 -12.60 -11.62
N PRO A 22 7.96 -13.60 -11.90
CA PRO A 22 6.50 -13.43 -11.96
C PRO A 22 5.85 -13.00 -10.63
N SER A 23 6.60 -13.05 -9.52
CA SER A 23 6.19 -12.67 -8.16
C SER A 23 6.10 -11.16 -7.89
N ILE A 24 6.45 -10.30 -8.86
CA ILE A 24 6.36 -8.84 -8.72
C ILE A 24 4.92 -8.34 -9.02
N MET A 25 4.16 -9.07 -9.83
CA MET A 25 2.80 -8.71 -10.19
C MET A 25 1.81 -9.17 -9.12
N SER A 26 1.12 -8.21 -8.52
CA SER A 26 0.14 -8.51 -7.48
C SER A 26 -1.02 -7.53 -7.50
N GLY A 27 -2.21 -8.02 -7.22
CA GLY A 27 -3.43 -7.24 -7.08
C GLY A 27 -3.37 -6.36 -5.82
N SER A 28 -4.05 -5.22 -5.85
CA SER A 28 -4.23 -4.38 -4.66
C SER A 28 -5.53 -4.74 -3.95
N PHE A 29 -5.52 -4.72 -2.61
CA PHE A 29 -6.73 -4.85 -1.81
C PHE A 29 -7.74 -3.74 -2.15
N PHE A 30 -7.24 -2.54 -2.48
CA PHE A 30 -8.09 -1.43 -2.94
C PHE A 30 -8.87 -1.78 -4.21
N TYR A 31 -8.20 -2.34 -5.22
CA TYR A 31 -8.88 -2.74 -6.47
C TYR A 31 -9.81 -3.95 -6.25
N LEU A 32 -9.52 -4.80 -5.27
CA LEU A 32 -10.40 -5.90 -4.86
C LEU A 32 -11.68 -5.34 -4.24
N GLN A 33 -11.55 -4.42 -3.28
CA GLN A 33 -12.69 -3.73 -2.67
C GLN A 33 -13.50 -2.95 -3.72
N ASN A 34 -12.85 -2.23 -4.63
CA ASN A 34 -13.55 -1.53 -5.71
C ASN A 34 -14.31 -2.50 -6.63
N SER A 35 -13.72 -3.66 -6.94
CA SER A 35 -14.41 -4.69 -7.73
C SER A 35 -15.66 -5.21 -7.03
N ILE A 36 -15.58 -5.46 -5.72
CA ILE A 36 -16.72 -5.83 -4.88
C ILE A 36 -17.77 -4.71 -4.90
N GLN A 37 -17.38 -3.45 -4.66
CA GLN A 37 -18.30 -2.31 -4.61
C GLN A 37 -19.02 -2.06 -5.94
N ARG A 38 -18.31 -2.20 -7.08
CA ARG A 38 -18.94 -2.13 -8.41
C ARG A 38 -20.04 -3.19 -8.56
N LYS A 39 -19.86 -4.38 -7.99
CA LYS A 39 -20.85 -5.46 -8.02
C LYS A 39 -21.99 -5.26 -7.03
N VAL A 40 -21.71 -4.74 -5.83
CA VAL A 40 -22.74 -4.29 -4.88
C VAL A 40 -23.69 -3.32 -5.57
N GLN A 41 -23.17 -2.33 -6.30
CA GLN A 41 -24.00 -1.40 -7.07
C GLN A 41 -24.75 -2.11 -8.22
N LYS A 42 -24.05 -2.91 -9.02
CA LYS A 42 -24.65 -3.63 -10.16
C LYS A 42 -25.79 -4.57 -9.75
N PHE A 43 -25.69 -5.19 -8.58
CA PHE A 43 -26.70 -6.11 -8.06
C PHE A 43 -27.79 -5.42 -7.23
N GLY A 44 -27.83 -4.08 -7.22
CA GLY A 44 -28.87 -3.32 -6.50
C GLY A 44 -28.73 -3.35 -4.98
N LEU A 45 -27.57 -3.75 -4.46
CA LEU A 45 -27.32 -3.93 -3.02
C LEU A 45 -26.86 -2.64 -2.31
N LYS A 46 -26.69 -1.55 -3.06
CA LYS A 46 -26.13 -0.28 -2.57
C LYS A 46 -26.92 0.27 -1.39
N THR A 47 -28.25 0.34 -1.50
CA THR A 47 -29.11 0.89 -0.45
C THR A 47 -28.97 0.10 0.85
N ASN A 48 -28.99 -1.24 0.77
CA ASN A 48 -28.78 -2.11 1.93
C ASN A 48 -27.39 -1.90 2.54
N TYR A 49 -26.35 -1.81 1.71
CA TYR A 49 -24.98 -1.56 2.18
C TYR A 49 -24.84 -0.21 2.91
N GLU A 50 -25.52 0.85 2.45
CA GLU A 50 -25.42 2.19 3.05
C GLU A 50 -26.29 2.36 4.31
N GLN A 51 -27.42 1.65 4.38
CA GLN A 51 -28.43 1.86 5.43
C GLN A 51 -28.42 0.79 6.53
N ASP A 52 -27.83 -0.38 6.29
CA ASP A 52 -27.73 -1.47 7.26
C ASP A 52 -26.26 -1.82 7.57
N PRO A 53 -25.74 -1.43 8.75
CA PRO A 53 -24.39 -1.77 9.18
C PRO A 53 -24.10 -3.28 9.23
N THR A 54 -25.10 -4.11 9.51
CA THR A 54 -24.95 -5.58 9.53
C THR A 54 -24.74 -6.09 8.11
N PHE A 55 -25.47 -5.54 7.15
CA PHE A 55 -25.31 -5.84 5.73
C PHE A 55 -23.94 -5.41 5.20
N ALA A 56 -23.49 -4.21 5.56
CA ALA A 56 -22.15 -3.74 5.26
C ALA A 56 -21.07 -4.66 5.87
N HIS A 57 -21.28 -5.11 7.10
CA HIS A 57 -20.39 -6.06 7.77
C HIS A 57 -20.31 -7.39 7.01
N HIS A 58 -21.42 -7.93 6.50
CA HIS A 58 -21.41 -9.13 5.65
C HIS A 58 -20.59 -8.96 4.38
N ILE A 59 -20.72 -7.82 3.68
CA ILE A 59 -19.90 -7.52 2.49
C ILE A 59 -18.41 -7.39 2.87
N ASN A 60 -18.11 -6.80 4.02
CA ASN A 60 -16.74 -6.68 4.50
C ASN A 60 -16.10 -8.04 4.83
N LYS A 61 -16.87 -9.04 5.28
CA LYS A 61 -16.37 -10.40 5.48
C LYS A 61 -15.87 -11.03 4.17
N ILE A 62 -16.50 -10.73 3.04
CA ILE A 62 -16.03 -11.21 1.72
C ILE A 62 -14.66 -10.62 1.40
N ALA A 63 -14.47 -9.32 1.62
CA ALA A 63 -13.17 -8.69 1.44
C ALA A 63 -12.12 -9.25 2.44
N ALA A 64 -12.54 -9.61 3.66
CA ALA A 64 -11.65 -10.13 4.69
C ALA A 64 -10.98 -11.47 4.32
N LEU A 65 -11.53 -12.23 3.36
CA LEU A 65 -10.91 -13.45 2.83
C LEU A 65 -9.50 -13.20 2.28
N ALA A 66 -9.19 -11.97 1.85
CA ALA A 66 -7.84 -11.60 1.41
C ALA A 66 -6.79 -11.75 2.50
N PHE A 67 -7.17 -11.79 3.78
CA PHE A 67 -6.24 -11.88 4.91
C PHE A 67 -6.09 -13.30 5.46
N LEU A 68 -6.86 -14.28 4.97
CA LEU A 68 -6.65 -15.68 5.30
C LEU A 68 -5.39 -16.21 4.62
N HIS A 69 -4.73 -17.20 5.21
CA HIS A 69 -3.65 -17.90 4.54
C HIS A 69 -4.18 -18.45 3.18
N PRO A 70 -3.41 -18.40 2.07
CA PRO A 70 -3.90 -18.80 0.74
C PRO A 70 -4.60 -20.16 0.72
N ASN A 71 -4.09 -21.13 1.48
CA ASN A 71 -4.66 -22.48 1.59
C ASN A 71 -6.04 -22.50 2.31
N ASP A 72 -6.31 -21.51 3.15
CA ASP A 72 -7.54 -21.44 3.96
C ASP A 72 -8.63 -20.61 3.29
N VAL A 73 -8.30 -19.84 2.24
CA VAL A 73 -9.26 -18.97 1.53
C VAL A 73 -10.45 -19.74 0.99
N GLY A 74 -10.22 -20.93 0.44
CA GLY A 74 -11.28 -21.79 -0.08
C GLY A 74 -12.26 -22.20 1.02
N GLN A 75 -11.75 -22.78 2.10
CA GLN A 75 -12.60 -23.19 3.22
C GLN A 75 -13.31 -22.00 3.86
N GLY A 76 -12.60 -20.89 4.07
CA GLY A 76 -13.18 -19.66 4.62
C GLY A 76 -14.29 -19.07 3.76
N PHE A 77 -14.23 -19.24 2.43
CA PHE A 77 -15.33 -18.86 1.54
C PHE A 77 -16.56 -19.76 1.74
N ASP A 78 -16.37 -21.08 1.82
CA ASP A 78 -17.49 -22.03 2.03
C ASP A 78 -18.18 -21.80 3.38
N ASP A 79 -17.38 -21.58 4.42
CA ASP A 79 -17.88 -21.27 5.77
C ASP A 79 -18.65 -19.95 5.81
N LEU A 80 -18.26 -18.99 4.95
CA LEU A 80 -18.94 -17.70 4.81
C LEU A 80 -20.22 -17.81 3.99
N PHE A 81 -20.30 -18.69 3.00
CA PHE A 81 -21.39 -18.71 2.02
C PHE A 81 -22.75 -19.02 2.64
N ASN A 82 -22.84 -20.09 3.42
CA ASN A 82 -24.10 -20.59 4.00
C ASN A 82 -24.77 -19.67 5.03
N PRO A 83 -24.04 -19.02 5.98
CA PRO A 83 -24.67 -18.14 6.97
C PRO A 83 -25.10 -16.78 6.39
N LEU A 84 -24.66 -16.42 5.18
CA LEU A 84 -24.97 -15.12 4.61
C LEU A 84 -26.36 -15.07 3.96
N PRO A 85 -27.05 -13.92 4.02
CA PRO A 85 -28.37 -13.76 3.41
C PRO A 85 -28.37 -14.07 1.90
N GLN A 86 -29.42 -14.75 1.41
CA GLN A 86 -29.53 -15.17 0.00
C GLN A 86 -29.43 -14.01 -1.00
N ILE A 87 -29.83 -12.80 -0.60
CA ILE A 87 -29.69 -11.59 -1.41
C ILE A 87 -28.22 -11.28 -1.78
N LEU A 88 -27.25 -11.80 -1.03
CA LEU A 88 -25.81 -11.69 -1.33
C LEU A 88 -25.30 -12.77 -2.28
N HIS A 89 -26.08 -13.82 -2.59
CA HIS A 89 -25.63 -14.91 -3.47
C HIS A 89 -25.10 -14.43 -4.82
N PRO A 90 -25.69 -13.43 -5.52
CA PRO A 90 -25.10 -12.93 -6.77
C PRO A 90 -23.69 -12.37 -6.59
N LEU A 91 -23.43 -11.69 -5.47
CA LEU A 91 -22.12 -11.15 -5.13
C LEU A 91 -21.13 -12.25 -4.75
N LEU A 92 -21.56 -13.23 -3.94
CA LEU A 92 -20.76 -14.37 -3.54
C LEU A 92 -20.38 -15.24 -4.74
N ASN A 93 -21.34 -15.56 -5.62
CA ASN A 93 -21.08 -16.31 -6.84
C ASN A 93 -20.08 -15.60 -7.75
N TYR A 94 -20.22 -14.28 -7.93
CA TYR A 94 -19.24 -13.48 -8.66
C TYR A 94 -17.85 -13.59 -8.02
N PHE A 95 -17.76 -13.46 -6.69
CA PHE A 95 -16.49 -13.51 -5.98
C PHE A 95 -15.85 -14.89 -6.09
N GLU A 96 -16.64 -15.96 -5.97
CA GLU A 96 -16.19 -17.34 -6.14
C GLU A 96 -15.60 -17.56 -7.53
N ASP A 97 -16.34 -17.22 -8.60
CA ASP A 97 -15.89 -17.41 -9.98
C ASP A 97 -14.62 -16.60 -10.30
N THR A 98 -14.51 -15.40 -9.71
CA THR A 98 -13.45 -14.45 -10.06
C THR A 98 -12.17 -14.69 -9.27
N TYR A 99 -12.27 -15.07 -7.99
CA TYR A 99 -11.14 -15.00 -7.04
C TYR A 99 -10.84 -16.31 -6.30
N VAL A 100 -11.83 -17.18 -6.09
CA VAL A 100 -11.67 -18.39 -5.23
C VAL A 100 -11.65 -19.69 -6.04
N GLY A 101 -12.51 -19.79 -7.05
CA GLY A 101 -12.77 -21.00 -7.81
C GLY A 101 -13.87 -21.85 -7.19
N ARG A 102 -14.75 -22.41 -8.02
CA ARG A 102 -15.88 -23.27 -7.62
C ARG A 102 -15.38 -24.55 -6.98
N ASN A 103 -16.01 -24.99 -5.90
CA ASN A 103 -15.71 -26.28 -5.28
C ASN A 103 -16.33 -27.44 -6.10
N LEU A 104 -15.49 -28.22 -6.79
CA LEU A 104 -15.91 -29.37 -7.63
C LEU A 104 -15.42 -30.69 -7.01
N LEU A 105 -15.93 -31.81 -7.51
CA LEU A 105 -15.59 -33.16 -7.00
C LEU A 105 -14.08 -33.48 -7.03
N GLN A 106 -13.32 -32.85 -7.93
CA GLN A 106 -11.88 -33.07 -8.09
C GLN A 106 -11.03 -31.98 -7.42
N GLY A 107 -11.65 -31.13 -6.60
CA GLY A 107 -11.04 -29.94 -6.01
C GLY A 107 -11.59 -28.64 -6.62
N ARG A 108 -11.03 -27.50 -6.20
CA ARG A 108 -11.50 -26.20 -6.68
C ARG A 108 -11.09 -25.92 -8.12
N SER A 109 -11.99 -25.31 -8.89
CA SER A 109 -11.69 -24.83 -10.24
C SER A 109 -10.68 -23.70 -10.22
N LYS A 110 -9.96 -23.48 -11.32
CA LYS A 110 -9.05 -22.32 -11.42
C LYS A 110 -9.86 -21.01 -11.49
N PRO A 111 -9.66 -20.04 -10.57
CA PRO A 111 -10.32 -18.74 -10.63
C PRO A 111 -9.77 -17.87 -11.76
N MET A 112 -10.46 -16.77 -12.07
CA MET A 112 -9.98 -15.77 -13.05
C MET A 112 -8.67 -15.10 -12.59
N PHE A 113 -8.54 -14.82 -11.30
CA PHE A 113 -7.33 -14.33 -10.66
C PHE A 113 -6.92 -15.28 -9.54
N GLU A 114 -5.71 -15.83 -9.61
CA GLU A 114 -5.18 -16.76 -8.62
C GLU A 114 -5.11 -16.13 -7.23
N ILE A 115 -5.31 -16.94 -6.18
CA ILE A 115 -5.41 -16.47 -4.79
C ILE A 115 -4.16 -15.68 -4.40
N GLU A 116 -2.98 -16.20 -4.76
CA GLU A 116 -1.67 -15.63 -4.52
C GLU A 116 -1.51 -14.21 -5.09
N PHE A 117 -2.22 -13.91 -6.18
CA PHE A 117 -2.16 -12.60 -6.82
C PHE A 117 -2.82 -11.51 -5.96
N TRP A 118 -3.96 -11.80 -5.34
CA TRP A 118 -4.76 -10.81 -4.60
C TRP A 118 -4.72 -10.95 -3.08
N ASN A 119 -4.16 -12.05 -2.57
CA ASN A 119 -4.05 -12.32 -1.14
C ASN A 119 -3.09 -11.32 -0.45
N MET A 120 -3.48 -10.93 0.76
CA MET A 120 -2.84 -9.96 1.61
C MET A 120 -2.28 -10.59 2.89
N ASN A 121 -2.51 -11.89 3.17
CA ASN A 121 -2.08 -12.54 4.41
C ASN A 121 -0.58 -12.39 4.64
N GLN A 122 0.24 -12.81 3.67
CA GLN A 122 1.69 -12.66 3.80
C GLN A 122 2.09 -11.18 3.88
N ARG A 123 1.37 -10.27 3.22
CA ARG A 123 1.69 -8.83 3.32
C ARG A 123 1.40 -8.29 4.72
N THR A 124 0.29 -8.69 5.32
CA THR A 124 -0.06 -8.33 6.69
C THR A 124 0.96 -8.93 7.65
N THR A 125 1.30 -10.21 7.52
CA THR A 125 2.29 -10.89 8.37
C THR A 125 3.68 -10.28 8.23
N ASP A 126 4.13 -10.05 7.00
CA ASP A 126 5.42 -9.42 6.70
C ASP A 126 5.44 -7.99 7.28
N LEU A 127 4.37 -7.20 7.12
CA LEU A 127 4.22 -5.86 7.73
C LEU A 127 4.16 -5.88 9.27
N LEU A 128 3.70 -6.98 9.89
CA LEU A 128 3.62 -7.15 11.34
C LEU A 128 4.95 -7.58 11.98
N MET A 129 5.88 -8.17 11.22
CA MET A 129 7.20 -8.55 11.75
C MET A 129 8.09 -7.31 11.90
N ARG A 130 8.04 -6.63 13.05
CA ARG A 130 8.87 -5.46 13.36
C ARG A 130 10.28 -5.58 12.81
N THR A 131 10.73 -4.61 12.03
CA THR A 131 12.11 -4.65 11.56
C THR A 131 13.04 -4.30 12.72
N ASN A 132 14.05 -5.12 12.97
CA ASN A 132 15.10 -4.85 13.95
C ASN A 132 16.13 -3.83 13.40
N ASN A 133 15.69 -2.92 12.52
CA ASN A 133 16.56 -1.91 11.94
C ASN A 133 17.28 -1.19 13.08
N SER A 134 18.60 -1.08 13.00
CA SER A 134 19.46 -0.35 13.93
C SER A 134 19.21 1.17 13.93
N ALA A 135 18.05 1.61 13.44
CA ALA A 135 17.61 2.99 13.27
C ALA A 135 17.05 3.59 14.58
N GLU A 136 17.45 3.08 15.74
CA GLU A 136 17.11 3.70 17.03
C GLU A 136 17.69 5.12 17.19
N GLY A 137 18.60 5.54 16.30
CA GLY A 137 19.29 6.83 16.34
C GLY A 137 18.89 7.88 15.28
N VAL A 138 17.76 7.73 14.56
CA VAL A 138 17.37 8.75 13.55
C VAL A 138 17.16 10.10 14.25
N SER A 139 18.02 11.06 13.92
CA SER A 139 18.01 12.41 14.49
C SER A 139 17.54 13.41 13.45
N PRO A 140 16.71 14.41 13.84
CA PRO A 140 16.22 15.40 12.90
C PRO A 140 17.37 16.24 12.33
N THR A 141 17.39 16.37 11.00
CA THR A 141 18.32 17.22 10.26
C THR A 141 17.51 18.21 9.43
N ARG A 142 17.77 19.51 9.60
CA ARG A 142 17.08 20.55 8.82
C ARG A 142 17.58 20.53 7.38
N GLN A 143 16.68 20.35 6.42
CA GLN A 143 17.02 20.40 5.00
C GLN A 143 17.44 21.80 4.57
N THR A 144 18.23 21.84 3.50
CA THR A 144 18.60 23.06 2.79
C THR A 144 18.16 22.90 1.32
N GLY A 145 17.39 23.86 0.81
CA GLY A 145 16.86 23.80 -0.56
C GLY A 145 15.80 22.72 -0.79
N PRO A 146 15.52 22.35 -2.06
CA PRO A 146 14.47 21.39 -2.45
C PRO A 146 14.94 19.93 -2.35
N HIS A 147 15.70 19.58 -1.31
CA HIS A 147 16.36 18.28 -1.16
C HIS A 147 15.77 17.44 -0.01
N CYS A 148 14.44 17.45 0.12
CA CYS A 148 13.73 16.71 1.18
C CYS A 148 14.03 15.21 1.16
N VAL A 149 14.01 14.58 -0.03
CA VAL A 149 14.34 13.15 -0.19
C VAL A 149 15.77 12.86 0.23
N SER A 150 16.76 13.60 -0.27
CA SER A 150 18.17 13.41 0.10
C SER A 150 18.39 13.57 1.60
N THR A 151 17.71 14.52 2.23
CA THR A 151 17.79 14.76 3.67
C THR A 151 17.18 13.61 4.47
N VAL A 152 16.03 13.07 4.04
CA VAL A 152 15.43 11.88 4.67
C VAL A 152 16.34 10.66 4.54
N LEU A 153 16.91 10.39 3.37
CA LEU A 153 17.82 9.25 3.21
C LEU A 153 19.10 9.43 4.04
N ALA A 154 19.60 10.65 4.16
CA ALA A 154 20.70 10.99 5.05
C ALA A 154 20.38 10.74 6.52
N MET A 155 19.19 11.14 6.98
CA MET A 155 18.73 10.85 8.35
C MET A 155 18.59 9.35 8.63
N LEU A 156 18.07 8.57 7.67
CA LEU A 156 17.95 7.11 7.79
C LEU A 156 19.32 6.41 7.92
N THR A 157 20.35 6.95 7.26
CA THR A 157 21.68 6.32 7.13
C THR A 157 22.74 6.93 8.05
N GLY A 158 22.43 8.02 8.76
CA GLY A 158 23.39 8.81 9.53
C GLY A 158 24.47 9.48 8.66
N LYS A 159 24.14 9.79 7.40
CA LYS A 159 25.04 10.42 6.42
C LYS A 159 24.67 11.88 6.16
N LYS A 160 25.36 12.53 5.23
CA LYS A 160 25.04 13.91 4.84
C LYS A 160 24.12 13.92 3.61
N PRO A 161 23.21 14.91 3.47
CA PRO A 161 22.33 15.00 2.30
C PRO A 161 23.09 15.01 0.97
N GLU A 162 24.28 15.61 0.92
CA GLU A 162 25.15 15.69 -0.27
C GLU A 162 25.62 14.31 -0.74
N ASP A 163 25.66 13.31 0.14
CA ASP A 163 26.02 11.94 -0.22
C ASP A 163 24.97 11.30 -1.14
N PHE A 164 23.74 11.82 -1.17
CA PHE A 164 22.65 11.32 -2.00
C PHE A 164 22.29 12.26 -3.15
N GLN A 165 22.46 13.58 -2.99
CA GLN A 165 22.13 14.55 -4.03
C GLN A 165 22.78 14.20 -5.38
N GLY A 166 21.97 14.19 -6.45
CA GLY A 166 22.42 13.85 -7.81
C GLY A 166 22.68 12.35 -8.07
N LYS A 167 22.60 11.49 -7.05
CA LYS A 167 22.82 10.04 -7.19
C LYS A 167 21.54 9.20 -7.30
N MET A 168 20.38 9.81 -7.07
CA MET A 168 19.09 9.14 -7.18
C MET A 168 18.06 10.07 -7.83
N ASN A 169 17.01 9.48 -8.39
CA ASN A 169 15.87 10.21 -8.89
C ASN A 169 14.91 10.45 -7.71
N THR A 170 14.68 11.72 -7.37
CA THR A 170 13.83 12.13 -6.22
C THR A 170 12.35 11.81 -6.40
N GLN A 171 11.94 11.27 -7.55
CA GLN A 171 10.59 10.77 -7.81
C GLN A 171 10.53 9.24 -8.00
N ASP A 172 11.67 8.53 -7.96
CA ASP A 172 11.74 7.07 -8.13
C ASP A 172 12.16 6.34 -6.84
N PRO A 173 11.23 5.66 -6.15
CA PRO A 173 11.53 4.95 -4.91
C PRO A 173 12.41 3.70 -5.10
N CYS A 174 12.52 3.15 -6.32
CA CYS A 174 13.47 2.08 -6.61
C CYS A 174 14.91 2.61 -6.56
N SER A 175 15.14 3.82 -7.08
CA SER A 175 16.44 4.49 -6.94
C SER A 175 16.79 4.78 -5.48
N TRP A 176 15.81 5.10 -4.63
CA TRP A 176 16.02 5.31 -3.20
C TRP A 176 16.46 4.01 -2.51
N SER A 177 15.79 2.90 -2.81
CA SER A 177 16.17 1.59 -2.28
C SER A 177 17.58 1.20 -2.70
N ARG A 178 17.97 1.45 -3.95
CA ARG A 178 19.32 1.17 -4.45
C ARG A 178 20.40 1.94 -3.69
N VAL A 179 20.16 3.20 -3.34
CA VAL A 179 21.13 3.99 -2.55
C VAL A 179 21.11 3.66 -1.06
N LEU A 180 20.04 3.03 -0.55
CA LEU A 180 19.93 2.54 0.83
C LEU A 180 20.55 1.15 1.01
N GLN A 181 20.63 0.31 -0.04
CA GLN A 181 21.16 -1.06 0.04
C GLN A 181 22.56 -1.19 0.67
N PRO A 182 23.54 -0.32 0.35
CA PRO A 182 24.86 -0.35 1.00
C PRO A 182 24.81 -0.15 2.52
N TYR A 183 23.71 0.39 3.04
CA TYR A 183 23.45 0.63 4.45
C TYR A 183 22.54 -0.44 5.06
N GLY A 184 22.35 -1.57 4.38
CA GLY A 184 21.55 -2.70 4.86
C GLY A 184 20.04 -2.46 4.81
N MET A 185 19.58 -1.42 4.12
CA MET A 185 18.16 -1.04 4.07
C MET A 185 17.62 -1.05 2.63
N LYS A 186 16.31 -1.23 2.49
CA LYS A 186 15.54 -0.94 1.28
C LYS A 186 14.12 -0.50 1.65
N LEU A 187 13.33 -0.10 0.66
CA LEU A 187 11.95 0.34 0.87
C LEU A 187 10.97 -0.78 0.52
N ALA A 188 10.00 -1.03 1.39
CA ALA A 188 8.85 -1.88 1.10
C ALA A 188 7.61 -1.01 0.95
N TYR A 189 6.95 -1.09 -0.21
CA TYR A 189 5.78 -0.28 -0.50
C TYR A 189 4.58 -0.67 0.35
N CYS A 190 4.00 0.31 1.05
CA CYS A 190 2.75 0.14 1.78
C CYS A 190 1.58 0.53 0.86
N PRO A 191 0.61 -0.37 0.60
CA PRO A 191 -0.59 -0.02 -0.15
C PRO A 191 -1.31 1.16 0.50
N MET A 192 -1.52 2.20 -0.30
CA MET A 192 -2.24 3.41 0.10
C MET A 192 -3.15 3.86 -1.04
N ASP A 193 -4.12 4.67 -0.70
CA ASP A 193 -4.84 5.53 -1.63
C ASP A 193 -4.54 7.00 -1.30
N VAL A 194 -5.05 7.92 -2.11
CA VAL A 194 -4.76 9.36 -2.00
C VAL A 194 -5.39 10.03 -0.77
N ARG A 195 -6.08 9.31 0.13
CA ARG A 195 -6.64 9.90 1.37
C ARG A 195 -5.56 10.56 2.23
N LYS A 196 -6.04 11.41 3.14
CA LYS A 196 -5.19 12.12 4.10
C LYS A 196 -4.45 11.18 5.05
N LEU A 197 -3.24 11.56 5.47
CA LEU A 197 -2.39 10.72 6.32
C LEU A 197 -3.04 10.34 7.67
N LYS A 198 -3.91 11.19 8.22
CA LYS A 198 -4.63 10.88 9.47
C LYS A 198 -5.43 9.57 9.45
N PHE A 199 -5.90 9.13 8.29
CA PHE A 199 -6.63 7.87 8.16
C PHE A 199 -5.73 6.62 8.25
N TYR A 200 -4.42 6.81 8.15
CA TYR A 200 -3.41 5.76 8.28
C TYR A 200 -2.65 5.85 9.61
N MET A 201 -2.57 7.04 10.22
CA MET A 201 -1.62 7.35 11.29
C MET A 201 -1.71 6.41 12.50
N ASP A 202 -2.90 6.16 13.06
CA ASP A 202 -3.06 5.26 14.20
C ASP A 202 -2.54 3.84 13.90
N LYS A 203 -2.80 3.34 12.69
CA LYS A 203 -2.32 2.03 12.25
C LYS A 203 -0.81 2.02 12.07
N LEU A 204 -0.25 3.07 11.46
CA LEU A 204 1.19 3.21 11.25
C LEU A 204 1.95 3.28 12.59
N ILE A 205 1.42 4.01 13.57
CA ILE A 205 1.96 4.04 14.95
C ILE A 205 1.86 2.66 15.60
N ALA A 206 0.72 1.98 15.44
CA ALA A 206 0.51 0.64 16.00
C ALA A 206 1.45 -0.43 15.43
N PHE A 207 1.95 -0.26 14.20
CA PHE A 207 3.00 -1.11 13.63
C PHE A 207 4.35 -0.95 14.36
N ASP A 208 4.57 0.19 15.03
CA ASP A 208 5.76 0.47 15.83
C ASP A 208 7.09 0.19 15.09
N ASP A 209 7.15 0.69 13.86
CA ASP A 209 8.26 0.47 12.92
C ASP A 209 8.75 1.79 12.29
N LEU A 210 9.68 1.69 11.34
CA LEU A 210 10.27 2.79 10.62
C LEU A 210 9.62 2.95 9.23
N PHE A 211 9.06 4.13 8.97
CA PHE A 211 8.42 4.46 7.71
C PHE A 211 8.93 5.78 7.13
N THR A 212 8.88 5.89 5.81
CA THR A 212 8.89 7.18 5.13
C THR A 212 7.48 7.50 4.65
N LEU A 213 6.99 8.70 4.99
CA LEU A 213 5.68 9.18 4.61
C LEU A 213 5.85 10.35 3.64
N SER A 214 5.35 10.20 2.42
CA SER A 214 5.31 11.28 1.43
C SER A 214 3.88 11.78 1.26
N TYR A 215 3.71 13.10 1.23
CA TYR A 215 2.41 13.76 1.06
C TYR A 215 2.50 14.93 0.08
N TYR A 216 1.38 15.27 -0.55
CA TYR A 216 1.27 16.45 -1.39
C TYR A 216 1.17 17.70 -0.51
N THR A 217 1.87 18.79 -0.86
CA THR A 217 1.87 20.03 -0.07
C THR A 217 0.71 20.96 -0.42
N THR A 218 -0.04 20.65 -1.48
CA THR A 218 -1.28 21.36 -1.82
C THR A 218 -2.46 20.80 -1.04
N LEU A 219 -3.38 21.68 -0.66
CA LEU A 219 -4.67 21.31 -0.08
C LEU A 219 -5.78 21.25 -1.13
N ASP A 220 -5.55 21.75 -2.35
CA ASP A 220 -6.51 21.65 -3.45
C ASP A 220 -6.37 20.29 -4.15
N PRO A 221 -7.38 19.40 -4.08
CA PRO A 221 -7.35 18.12 -4.78
C PRO A 221 -7.22 18.27 -6.30
N LYS A 222 -7.67 19.40 -6.88
CA LYS A 222 -7.58 19.63 -8.33
C LYS A 222 -6.13 19.76 -8.80
N GLU A 223 -5.27 20.38 -8.00
CA GLU A 223 -3.84 20.51 -8.33
C GLU A 223 -3.11 19.15 -8.30
N ILE A 224 -3.55 18.23 -7.43
CA ILE A 224 -3.00 16.86 -7.38
C ILE A 224 -3.34 16.09 -8.66
N LEU A 225 -4.49 16.39 -9.26
CA LEU A 225 -5.03 15.73 -10.45
C LEU A 225 -4.76 16.51 -11.75
N ALA A 226 -4.02 17.62 -11.67
CA ALA A 226 -3.70 18.43 -12.83
C ALA A 226 -2.70 17.72 -13.75
N ASP A 227 -2.74 18.09 -15.03
CA ASP A 227 -1.69 17.70 -15.98
C ASP A 227 -0.34 18.34 -15.56
N PRO A 228 0.79 17.68 -15.83
CA PRO A 228 2.10 18.29 -15.60
C PRO A 228 2.28 19.57 -16.43
N ASP A 229 3.02 20.52 -15.87
CA ASP A 229 3.44 21.72 -16.59
C ASP A 229 4.49 21.40 -17.69
N ASN A 230 4.97 22.44 -18.38
CA ASN A 230 5.95 22.30 -19.47
C ASN A 230 7.31 21.71 -19.02
N ALA A 231 7.59 21.68 -17.71
CA ALA A 231 8.77 21.06 -17.13
C ALA A 231 8.48 19.64 -16.59
N GLY A 232 7.25 19.14 -16.75
CA GLY A 232 6.80 17.84 -16.23
C GLY A 232 6.47 17.86 -14.74
N TRP A 233 6.33 19.04 -14.13
CA TRP A 233 6.00 19.21 -12.73
C TRP A 233 4.48 19.27 -12.52
N ILE A 234 3.95 18.55 -11.53
CA ILE A 234 2.52 18.54 -11.22
C ILE A 234 2.25 19.45 -10.01
N THR A 235 2.67 19.02 -8.83
CA THR A 235 2.48 19.76 -7.59
C THR A 235 3.55 19.42 -6.57
N GLY A 236 3.70 20.27 -5.57
CA GLY A 236 4.64 20.09 -4.48
C GLY A 236 4.35 18.84 -3.65
N SER A 237 5.41 18.22 -3.15
CA SER A 237 5.32 17.12 -2.22
C SER A 237 6.44 17.17 -1.21
N HIS A 238 6.18 16.68 -0.01
CA HIS A 238 7.16 16.57 1.05
C HIS A 238 7.29 15.13 1.55
N ILE A 239 8.39 14.83 2.23
CA ILE A 239 8.68 13.51 2.80
C ILE A 239 9.21 13.67 4.23
N VAL A 240 8.68 12.84 5.14
CA VAL A 240 9.06 12.78 6.55
C VAL A 240 9.31 11.34 6.96
N ILE A 241 9.96 11.15 8.11
CA ILE A 241 10.15 9.83 8.72
C ILE A 241 9.14 9.67 9.85
N LEU A 242 8.43 8.55 9.90
CA LEU A 242 7.69 8.12 11.08
C LEU A 242 8.48 7.00 11.76
N HIS A 243 8.76 7.18 13.04
CA HIS A 243 9.37 6.17 13.88
C HIS A 243 8.66 6.14 15.23
N ARG A 244 8.15 4.96 15.62
CA ARG A 244 7.30 4.79 16.81
C ARG A 244 6.07 5.71 16.73
N ASN A 245 5.92 6.65 17.65
CA ASN A 245 4.84 7.65 17.67
C ASN A 245 5.31 9.06 17.28
N GLN A 246 6.47 9.19 16.62
CA GLN A 246 7.10 10.47 16.31
C GLN A 246 7.29 10.66 14.81
N ILE A 247 6.96 11.86 14.32
CA ILE A 247 7.36 12.33 13.00
C ILE A 247 8.67 13.12 13.13
N ILE A 248 9.66 12.76 12.33
CA ILE A 248 10.93 13.45 12.18
C ILE A 248 10.89 14.17 10.84
N ASP A 249 10.75 15.50 10.90
CA ASP A 249 10.52 16.33 9.72
C ASP A 249 11.80 17.11 9.35
N PRO A 250 12.33 16.93 8.13
CA PRO A 250 13.50 17.67 7.67
C PRO A 250 13.22 19.15 7.39
N VAL A 251 11.99 19.58 7.09
CA VAL A 251 11.71 21.02 6.85
C VAL A 251 11.90 21.82 8.13
N LEU A 252 11.32 21.33 9.22
CA LEU A 252 11.38 21.98 10.51
C LEU A 252 12.65 21.58 11.30
N GLY A 253 13.33 20.51 10.90
CA GLY A 253 14.51 20.00 11.60
C GLY A 253 14.18 19.59 13.04
N ARG A 254 12.96 19.11 13.27
CA ARG A 254 12.44 18.77 14.59
C ARG A 254 11.67 17.45 14.56
N THR A 255 11.46 16.93 15.75
CA THR A 255 10.61 15.78 16.00
C THR A 255 9.30 16.24 16.65
N THR A 256 8.17 15.70 16.22
CA THR A 256 6.84 16.02 16.75
C THR A 256 6.02 14.75 16.96
N PRO A 257 5.09 14.72 17.95
CA PRO A 257 4.12 13.63 18.05
C PRO A 257 3.37 13.43 16.74
N ALA A 258 3.29 12.18 16.29
CA ALA A 258 2.79 11.85 14.96
C ALA A 258 1.31 12.25 14.76
N LEU A 259 0.50 12.20 15.81
CA LEU A 259 -0.91 12.62 15.78
C LEU A 259 -1.10 14.15 15.74
N GLU A 260 -0.06 14.93 16.09
CA GLU A 260 -0.11 16.39 16.15
C GLU A 260 0.56 17.05 14.92
N HIS A 261 1.25 16.27 14.10
CA HIS A 261 1.97 16.80 12.95
C HIS A 261 1.01 17.25 11.84
N GLU A 262 1.33 18.36 11.16
CA GLU A 262 0.51 18.96 10.11
C GLU A 262 0.27 18.04 8.91
N CYS A 263 1.20 17.09 8.66
CA CYS A 263 1.07 16.12 7.56
C CYS A 263 -0.25 15.34 7.60
N ASN A 264 -0.86 15.19 8.79
CA ASN A 264 -2.13 14.50 8.98
C ASN A 264 -3.27 15.00 8.09
N ASP A 265 -3.26 16.28 7.74
CA ASP A 265 -4.32 16.90 6.92
C ASP A 265 -4.00 16.97 5.42
N TYR A 266 -2.83 16.47 5.00
CA TYR A 266 -2.42 16.41 3.61
C TYR A 266 -2.68 15.04 2.98
N HIS A 267 -2.97 15.04 1.68
CA HIS A 267 -3.21 13.83 0.90
C HIS A 267 -1.93 13.00 0.75
N THR A 268 -2.07 11.69 0.92
CA THR A 268 -0.95 10.76 0.86
C THR A 268 -0.45 10.63 -0.58
N LYS A 269 0.87 10.76 -0.77
CA LYS A 269 1.54 10.49 -2.04
C LYS A 269 2.07 9.06 -2.06
N ARG A 270 2.89 8.68 -1.08
CA ARG A 270 3.51 7.35 -0.96
C ARG A 270 3.84 7.06 0.50
N ILE A 271 3.71 5.79 0.89
CA ILE A 271 4.17 5.29 2.19
C ILE A 271 5.10 4.12 1.92
N PHE A 272 6.29 4.16 2.49
CA PHE A 272 7.20 3.02 2.48
C PHE A 272 7.58 2.67 3.90
N ARG A 273 7.59 1.37 4.18
CA ARG A 273 8.31 0.84 5.32
C ARG A 273 9.80 0.75 4.96
N VAL A 274 10.67 1.11 5.88
CA VAL A 274 12.11 0.90 5.73
C VAL A 274 12.42 -0.47 6.30
N VAL A 275 13.02 -1.35 5.49
CA VAL A 275 13.22 -2.77 5.85
C VAL A 275 14.65 -3.21 5.57
N PRO A 276 15.13 -4.30 6.21
CA PRO A 276 16.42 -4.90 5.90
C PRO A 276 16.57 -5.26 4.41
N CYS A 277 17.79 -5.21 3.88
CA CYS A 277 18.06 -5.48 2.46
C CYS A 277 17.69 -6.90 2.02
N ASP A 278 17.74 -7.87 2.93
CA ASP A 278 17.35 -9.28 2.75
C ASP A 278 15.84 -9.53 2.89
N TYR A 279 15.07 -8.52 3.31
CA TYR A 279 13.61 -8.63 3.44
C TYR A 279 12.97 -9.02 2.11
N VAL A 280 12.22 -10.13 2.05
CA VAL A 280 11.80 -10.77 0.80
C VAL A 280 11.03 -9.83 -0.14
N ARG A 281 10.25 -8.89 0.41
CA ARG A 281 9.36 -8.00 -0.36
C ARG A 281 9.76 -6.53 -0.20
N GLY A 282 10.77 -6.10 -0.94
CA GLY A 282 11.18 -4.68 -1.06
C GLY A 282 11.43 -4.28 -2.52
N LEU A 283 11.50 -2.98 -2.76
CA LEU A 283 11.86 -2.37 -4.04
C LEU A 283 13.35 -2.49 -4.33
#